data_AF-V7HJV8-F1
#
_entry.id   AF-V7HJV8-F1
#
_cell.length_a   1.000
_cell.length_b   1.000
_cell.length_c   1.000
_cell.angle_alpha   90.00
_cell.angle_beta   90.00
_cell.angle_gamma   90.00
#
_symmetry.space_group_name_H-M   'P 1'
#
loop_
_entity.id
_entity.type
_entity.pdbx_description
1 polymer ?
#
loop_
_entity_poly.entity_id
_entity_poly.type
_entity_poly.pdbx_seq_one_letter_code
_entity_poly.pdbx_strand_id
1 'polypeptide(L)' 'MGKGLMLALLVALAGCTTASGGFCAISSPLRLSAEAVDVLSDAEARALLAHNRKGQKLCGWRP' A
#
# COMPACT_ATOMS: atom_id res chain seq x y z
N MET A 1 33.27 -24.71 4.08
CA MET A 1 32.93 -23.67 3.09
C MET A 1 31.42 -23.43 2.93
N GLY A 2 30.54 -24.44 3.06
CA GLY A 2 29.08 -24.24 2.85
C GLY A 2 28.33 -23.42 3.91
N LYS A 3 28.77 -23.43 5.18
CA LYS A 3 28.04 -22.76 6.28
C LYS A 3 28.00 -21.24 6.14
N GLY A 4 29.09 -20.61 5.68
CA GLY A 4 29.14 -19.17 5.45
C GLY A 4 28.26 -18.72 4.28
N LEU A 5 28.22 -19.52 3.20
CA LEU A 5 27.36 -19.26 2.05
C LEU A 5 25.87 -19.36 2.41
N MET A 6 25.49 -20.35 3.23
CA MET A 6 24.12 -20.49 3.71
C MET A 6 23.70 -19.31 4.59
N LEU A 7 24.59 -18.83 5.47
CA LEU A 7 24.31 -17.65 6.30
C LEU A 7 24.14 -16.38 5.46
N ALA A 8 25.01 -16.18 4.46
CA ALA A 8 24.95 -15.04 3.56
C ALA A 8 23.65 -15.04 2.73
N LEU A 9 23.21 -16.22 2.28
CA LEU A 9 21.93 -16.36 1.56
C LEU A 9 20.74 -15.99 2.46
N LEU A 10 20.70 -16.48 3.69
CA LEU A 10 19.61 -16.16 4.64
C LEU A 10 19.52 -14.66 4.96
N VAL A 11 20.67 -13.98 5.13
CA VAL A 11 20.72 -12.53 5.37
C VAL A 11 20.25 -11.73 4.14
N ALA A 12 20.63 -12.16 2.93
CA ALA A 12 20.18 -11.52 1.69
C ALA A 12 18.66 -11.64 1.48
N LEU A 13 18.05 -12.78 1.83
CA LEU A 13 16.59 -12.98 1.76
C LEU A 13 15.81 -12.14 2.78
N ALA A 14 16.37 -11.91 3.99
CA ALA A 14 15.73 -11.04 4.99
C ALA A 14 15.69 -9.56 4.55
N GLY A 15 16.65 -9.12 3.73
CA GLY A 15 16.74 -7.75 3.20
C GLY A 15 15.53 -7.30 2.36
N CYS A 16 14.82 -8.23 1.72
CA CYS A 16 13.59 -7.91 0.98
C CYS A 16 12.40 -7.56 1.88
N THR A 17 12.44 -7.95 3.17
CA THR A 17 11.39 -7.62 4.14
C THR A 17 11.61 -6.26 4.83
N THR A 18 12.81 -5.68 4.68
CA THR A 18 13.23 -4.44 5.35
C THR A 18 12.94 -3.16 4.56
N ALA A 19 12.28 -3.23 3.40
CA ALA A 19 11.71 -2.05 2.76
C ALA A 19 10.71 -1.41 3.73
N SER A 20 11.11 -0.31 4.37
CA SER A 20 10.27 0.37 5.36
C SER A 20 9.26 1.26 4.63
N GLY A 21 7.98 1.04 4.95
CA GLY A 21 6.85 1.79 4.40
C GLY A 21 5.98 0.97 3.46
N GLY A 22 5.05 0.19 4.02
CA GLY A 22 3.96 -0.44 3.25
C GLY A 22 2.88 0.58 2.88
N PHE A 23 1.90 0.17 2.06
CA PHE A 23 0.77 1.02 1.64
C PHE A 23 0.14 1.83 2.79
N CYS A 24 -0.07 1.22 3.96
CA CYS A 24 -0.66 1.89 5.13
C CYS A 24 0.22 2.96 5.77
N ALA A 25 1.54 2.92 5.56
CA ALA A 25 2.47 3.89 6.11
C ALA A 25 2.63 5.13 5.20
N ILE A 26 2.34 4.99 3.91
CA ILE A 26 2.56 6.04 2.90
C ILE A 26 1.28 6.59 2.29
N SER A 27 0.12 6.06 2.64
CA SER A 27 -1.17 6.49 2.12
C SER A 27 -2.17 6.73 3.23
N SER A 28 -3.19 7.51 2.90
CA SER A 28 -4.29 7.87 3.77
C SER A 28 -5.62 7.85 2.99
N PRO A 29 -6.77 7.84 3.68
CA PRO A 29 -8.07 7.94 3.03
C PRO A 29 -8.19 9.21 2.18
N LEU A 30 -8.64 9.07 0.94
CA LEU A 30 -8.96 10.20 0.08
C LEU A 30 -10.44 10.56 0.26
N ARG A 31 -10.71 11.71 0.88
CA ARG A 31 -12.07 12.23 1.08
C ARG A 31 -12.22 13.56 0.33
N LEU A 32 -12.89 13.49 -0.81
CA LEU A 32 -13.18 14.66 -1.63
C LEU A 32 -14.46 15.36 -1.15
N SER A 33 -14.58 16.65 -1.47
CA SER A 33 -15.84 17.37 -1.33
C SER A 33 -16.84 16.88 -2.40
N ALA A 34 -18.13 17.19 -2.22
CA ALA A 34 -19.15 16.79 -3.18
C ALA A 34 -18.87 17.38 -4.58
N GLU A 35 -18.47 18.64 -4.64
CA GLU A 35 -18.16 19.35 -5.88
C GLU A 35 -16.97 18.72 -6.61
N ALA A 36 -15.99 18.21 -5.87
CA ALA A 36 -14.84 17.50 -6.43
C ALA A 36 -15.19 16.09 -6.92
N VAL A 37 -16.21 15.44 -6.33
CA VAL A 37 -16.72 14.15 -6.81
C VAL A 37 -17.48 14.31 -8.12
N ASP A 38 -18.27 15.39 -8.26
CA ASP A 38 -19.14 15.62 -9.42
C ASP A 38 -18.38 15.81 -10.74
N VAL A 39 -17.10 16.19 -10.67
CA VAL A 39 -16.24 16.41 -11.85
C VAL A 39 -15.35 15.21 -12.19
N LEU A 40 -15.40 14.13 -11.41
CA LEU A 40 -14.62 12.92 -11.70
C LEU A 40 -15.19 12.20 -12.93
N SER A 41 -14.29 11.73 -13.80
CA SER A 41 -14.65 10.69 -14.74
C SER A 41 -14.91 9.36 -14.03
N ASP A 42 -15.65 8.47 -14.68
CA ASP A 42 -15.90 7.12 -14.15
C ASP A 42 -14.60 6.36 -13.83
N ALA A 43 -13.54 6.58 -14.62
CA ALA A 43 -12.26 5.93 -14.41
C ALA A 43 -11.58 6.42 -13.13
N GLU A 44 -11.61 7.73 -12.87
CA GLU A 44 -11.05 8.33 -11.66
C GLU A 44 -11.86 7.94 -10.41
N ALA A 45 -13.19 7.96 -10.50
CA ALA A 45 -14.06 7.51 -9.42
C ALA A 45 -13.78 6.04 -9.04
N ARG A 46 -13.62 5.15 -10.03
CA ARG A 46 -13.24 3.74 -9.79
C ARG A 46 -11.87 3.62 -9.13
N ALA A 47 -10.88 4.38 -9.58
CA ALA A 47 -9.53 4.35 -9.01
C ALA A 47 -9.54 4.82 -7.54
N LEU A 48 -10.24 5.92 -7.23
CA LEU A 48 -10.35 6.46 -5.88
C LEU A 48 -11.08 5.49 -4.95
N LEU A 49 -12.18 4.89 -5.40
CA LEU A 49 -12.89 3.86 -4.63
C LEU A 49 -12.01 2.64 -4.38
N ALA A 50 -11.23 2.19 -5.38
CA ALA A 50 -10.31 1.06 -5.22
C ALA A 50 -9.22 1.36 -4.18
N HIS A 51 -8.65 2.57 -4.19
CA HIS A 51 -7.69 3.03 -3.19
C HIS A 51 -8.26 2.98 -1.77
N ASN A 52 -9.42 3.62 -1.55
CA ASN A 52 -10.04 3.68 -0.23
C ASN A 52 -10.48 2.29 0.27
N ARG A 53 -11.02 1.43 -0.59
CA ARG A 53 -11.39 0.04 -0.24
C ARG A 53 -10.17 -0.79 0.11
N LYS A 54 -9.04 -0.60 -0.57
CA LYS A 54 -7.78 -1.28 -0.22
C LYS A 54 -7.31 -0.87 1.18
N GLY A 55 -7.37 0.41 1.51
CA GLY A 55 -7.03 0.88 2.85
C GLY A 55 -8.03 0.46 3.93
N GLN A 56 -9.33 0.33 3.61
CA GLN A 56 -10.30 -0.28 4.53
C GLN A 56 -9.90 -1.74 4.84
N LYS A 57 -9.55 -2.52 3.81
CA LYS A 57 -9.19 -3.94 3.95
C LYS A 57 -7.84 -4.16 4.66
N LEU A 58 -6.83 -3.34 4.35
CA LEU A 58 -5.45 -3.57 4.80
C LEU A 58 -5.03 -2.72 6.00
N CYS A 59 -5.62 -1.53 6.17
CA CYS A 59 -5.16 -0.51 7.09
C CYS A 59 -6.22 -0.08 8.12
N GLY A 60 -7.43 -0.66 8.07
CA GLY A 60 -8.52 -0.32 8.98
C GLY A 60 -9.12 1.07 8.75
N TRP A 61 -8.96 1.66 7.56
CA TRP A 61 -9.59 2.94 7.25
C TRP A 61 -11.10 2.86 7.31
N ARG A 62 -11.72 3.89 7.88
CA ARG A 62 -13.18 4.01 7.95
C ARG A 62 -13.72 4.68 6.69
N PRO A 63 -14.83 4.16 6.12
CA PRO A 63 -15.56 4.81 5.03
C PRO A 63 -15.84 6.28 5.33
#